data_AF-A0A537EXR4-F1
#
_entry.id   AF-A0A537EXR4-F1
#
_cell.length_a   1.000
_cell.length_b   1.000
_cell.length_c   1.000
_cell.angle_alpha   90.00
_cell.angle_beta   90.00
_cell.angle_gamma   90.00
#
_symmetry.space_group_name_H-M   'P 1'
#
loop_
_entity.id
_entity.type
_entity.pdbx_description
1 polymer ?
#
loop_
_entity_poly.entity_id
_entity_poly.type
_entity_poly.pdbx_seq_one_letter_code
_entity_poly.pdbx_strand_id
1 'polypeptide(L)'
;MAFTGLREAGLTKARIEALTDGIFATVMTVLVLGLRPPTIDLNTPGASLSSELFKLAPNILTYALSFITLGLYWVGHHNQFHFVRRTDRTLLWINIVFLMSIGFVPFTTSLLESVPW
;
A
#
# COMPACT_ATOMS: atom_id res chain seq x y z
N MET A 1 -36.23 -35.19 10.75
CA MET A 1 -35.74 -35.28 9.35
C MET A 1 -34.97 -33.99 9.06
N ALA A 2 -33.76 -33.85 9.60
CA ALA A 2 -32.48 -34.31 9.03
C ALA A 2 -31.77 -33.17 8.28
N PHE A 3 -30.78 -32.57 8.97
CA PHE A 3 -29.55 -32.01 8.41
C PHE A 3 -29.64 -31.22 7.08
N THR A 4 -30.20 -30.01 7.11
CA THR A 4 -29.97 -29.03 6.04
C THR A 4 -28.65 -28.31 6.28
N GLY A 5 -27.56 -29.01 5.95
CA GLY A 5 -26.31 -28.44 5.47
C GLY A 5 -25.55 -27.52 6.43
N LEU A 6 -24.56 -28.09 7.11
CA LEU A 6 -23.34 -27.39 7.48
C LEU A 6 -22.79 -26.72 6.21
N ARG A 7 -23.16 -25.47 5.94
CA ARG A 7 -22.45 -24.64 4.97
C ARG A 7 -21.02 -24.61 5.50
N GLU A 8 -20.09 -25.18 4.72
CA GLU A 8 -18.69 -25.16 5.07
C GLU A 8 -18.33 -23.76 5.59
N ALA A 9 -17.79 -23.70 6.80
CA ALA A 9 -17.31 -22.47 7.43
C ALA A 9 -16.02 -21.99 6.75
N GLY A 10 -16.06 -21.83 5.42
CA GLY A 10 -14.99 -21.28 4.60
C GLY A 10 -15.09 -19.75 4.57
N LEU A 11 -13.94 -19.08 4.60
CA LEU A 11 -13.85 -17.63 4.39
C LEU A 11 -14.51 -17.24 3.07
N THR A 12 -15.48 -16.34 3.12
CA THR A 12 -16.15 -15.86 1.91
C THR A 12 -15.20 -14.97 1.11
N LYS A 13 -15.33 -15.01 -0.22
CA LYS A 13 -14.63 -14.13 -1.16
C LYS A 13 -14.68 -12.66 -0.74
N ALA A 14 -15.86 -12.18 -0.38
CA ALA A 14 -16.08 -10.80 0.06
C ALA A 14 -15.29 -10.42 1.32
N ARG A 15 -15.05 -11.37 2.25
CA ARG A 15 -14.24 -11.09 3.45
C ARG A 15 -12.76 -10.93 3.11
N ILE A 16 -12.27 -11.71 2.14
CA ILE A 16 -10.88 -11.63 1.68
C ILE A 16 -10.66 -10.32 0.92
N GLU A 17 -11.60 -9.96 0.04
CA GLU A 17 -11.60 -8.67 -0.66
C GLU A 17 -11.61 -7.50 0.34
N ALA A 18 -12.51 -7.51 1.33
CA ALA A 18 -12.57 -6.44 2.33
C ALA A 18 -11.29 -6.32 3.16
N LEU A 19 -10.63 -7.44 3.50
CA LEU A 19 -9.34 -7.42 4.18
C LEU A 19 -8.25 -6.82 3.28
N THR A 20 -8.20 -7.23 2.02
CA THR A 20 -7.25 -6.70 1.04
C THR A 20 -7.45 -5.20 0.84
N ASP A 21 -8.68 -4.74 0.63
CA ASP A 21 -9.01 -3.32 0.48
C ASP A 21 -8.58 -2.51 1.71
N GLY A 22 -8.84 -3.02 2.91
CA GLY A 22 -8.44 -2.38 4.16
C GLY A 22 -6.92 -2.23 4.29
N ILE A 23 -6.16 -3.25 3.87
CA ILE A 23 -4.69 -3.21 3.89
C ILE A 23 -4.16 -2.25 2.83
N PHE A 24 -4.68 -2.27 1.60
CA PHE A 24 -4.28 -1.29 0.58
C PHE A 24 -4.54 0.15 1.05
N ALA A 25 -5.71 0.43 1.60
CA ALA A 25 -6.04 1.76 2.13
C ALA A 25 -5.09 2.17 3.27
N THR A 26 -4.80 1.25 4.20
CA THR A 26 -3.87 1.52 5.30
C THR A 26 -2.45 1.79 4.80
N VAL A 27 -1.94 0.97 3.87
CA VAL A 27 -0.58 1.13 3.33
C VAL A 27 -0.45 2.43 2.51
N MET A 28 -1.44 2.75 1.68
CA MET A 28 -1.48 4.00 0.91
C MET A 28 -1.49 5.24 1.81
N THR A 29 -2.19 5.18 2.95
CA THR A 29 -2.19 6.27 3.94
C THR A 29 -0.88 6.33 4.74
N VAL A 30 -0.24 5.21 5.02
CA VAL A 30 1.09 5.20 5.66
C VAL A 30 2.17 5.83 4.78
N LEU A 31 2.07 5.69 3.45
CA LEU A 31 3.05 6.30 2.53
C LEU A 31 3.20 7.81 2.74
N VAL A 32 2.11 8.55 2.97
CA VAL A 32 2.20 10.01 3.16
C VAL A 32 2.85 10.38 4.48
N LEU A 33 2.78 9.50 5.48
CA LEU A 33 3.47 9.69 6.76
C LEU A 33 5.00 9.52 6.64
N GLY A 34 5.47 8.87 5.57
CA GLY A 34 6.88 8.74 5.25
C GLY A 34 7.51 10.05 4.74
N LEU A 35 6.72 10.90 4.08
CA LEU A 35 7.16 12.19 3.57
C LEU A 35 7.45 13.16 4.72
N ARG A 36 8.74 13.40 4.97
CA ARG A 36 9.18 14.32 6.02
C ARG A 36 9.22 15.76 5.51
N PRO A 37 8.60 16.73 6.21
CA PRO A 37 8.78 18.15 5.89
C PRO A 37 10.25 18.55 6.04
N PRO A 38 10.75 19.46 5.19
CA PRO A 38 12.12 19.97 5.34
C PRO A 38 12.24 20.74 6.66
N THR A 39 13.37 20.56 7.34
CA THR A 39 13.69 21.36 8.53
C THR A 39 14.34 22.65 8.06
N ILE A 40 13.65 23.78 8.23
CA ILE A 40 14.17 25.08 7.77
C ILE A 40 15.05 25.65 8.88
N ASP A 41 16.36 25.69 8.66
CA ASP A 41 17.27 26.44 9.51
C ASP A 41 17.37 27.91 9.04
N LEU A 42 16.64 28.78 9.74
CA LEU A 42 16.58 30.22 9.47
C LEU A 42 17.91 30.95 9.70
N ASN A 43 18.91 30.30 10.30
CA ASN A 43 20.25 30.86 10.48
C ASN A 43 21.14 30.69 9.24
N THR A 44 20.71 29.91 8.26
CA THR A 44 21.48 29.67 7.03
C THR A 44 21.22 30.80 6.02
N PRO A 45 22.26 31.55 5.60
CA PRO A 45 22.08 32.61 4.60
C PRO A 45 21.57 32.03 3.27
N GLY A 46 20.43 32.51 2.78
CA GLY A 46 19.80 32.02 1.55
C GLY A 46 18.80 30.87 1.73
N ALA A 47 18.58 30.39 2.96
CA ALA A 47 17.50 29.45 3.24
C ALA A 47 16.14 30.13 2.99
N SER A 48 15.40 29.61 2.01
CA SER A 48 14.03 30.02 1.70
C SER A 48 13.13 28.80 1.62
N LEU A 49 11.86 28.96 2.02
CA LEU A 49 10.87 27.88 1.94
C LEU A 49 10.80 27.27 0.54
N SER A 50 10.90 28.09 -0.51
CA SER A 50 10.90 27.63 -1.89
C SER A 50 12.11 26.74 -2.22
N SER A 51 13.32 27.13 -1.79
CA SER A 51 14.53 26.33 -2.04
C SER A 51 14.50 24.96 -1.35
N GLU A 52 13.99 24.90 -0.11
CA GLU A 52 13.87 23.65 0.63
C GLU A 52 12.75 22.76 0.09
N LEU A 53 11.67 23.36 -0.41
CA LEU A 53 10.59 22.61 -1.06
C LEU A 53 11.05 21.99 -2.39
N PHE A 54 11.91 22.70 -3.14
CA PHE A 54 12.51 22.15 -4.36
C PHE A 54 13.39 20.92 -4.08
N LYS A 55 14.10 20.89 -2.95
CA LYS A 55 14.88 19.71 -2.53
C LYS A 55 13.99 18.51 -2.16
N LEU A 56 12.73 18.75 -1.78
CA LEU A 56 11.77 17.69 -1.47
C LEU A 56 11.11 17.07 -2.72
N ALA A 57 11.20 17.72 -3.88
CA ALA A 57 10.54 17.27 -5.11
C ALA A 57 10.85 15.80 -5.50
N PRO A 58 12.10 15.31 -5.40
CA PRO A 58 12.40 13.89 -5.67
C PRO A 58 11.70 12.91 -4.71
N ASN A 59 11.54 13.29 -3.44
CA ASN A 59 10.85 12.46 -2.44
C ASN A 59 9.35 12.41 -2.74
N ILE A 60 8.75 13.56 -3.10
CA ILE A 60 7.34 13.62 -3.53
C ILE A 60 7.12 12.74 -4.77
N LEU A 61 8.06 12.71 -5.72
CA LEU A 61 7.98 11.84 -6.88
C LEU A 61 8.04 10.35 -6.49
N THR A 62 8.97 9.98 -5.60
CA THR A 62 9.10 8.60 -5.09
C THR A 62 7.83 8.14 -4.36
N TYR A 63 7.25 9.00 -3.53
CA TYR A 63 5.93 8.80 -2.91
C TYR A 63 4.83 8.61 -3.97
N ALA A 64 4.71 9.53 -4.94
CA ALA A 64 3.65 9.51 -5.94
C ALA A 64 3.71 8.24 -6.81
N LEU A 65 4.91 7.84 -7.22
CA LEU A 65 5.13 6.59 -7.95
C LEU A 65 4.71 5.39 -7.10
N SER A 66 5.11 5.33 -5.84
CA SER A 66 4.72 4.24 -4.92
C SER A 66 3.21 4.16 -4.74
N PHE A 67 2.54 5.31 -4.56
CA PHE A 67 1.09 5.39 -4.43
C PHE A 67 0.37 4.91 -5.70
N ILE A 68 0.80 5.37 -6.89
CA ILE A 68 0.25 4.96 -8.17
C ILE A 68 0.45 3.46 -8.39
N THR A 69 1.65 2.94 -8.12
CA THR A 69 1.94 1.51 -8.22
C THR A 69 1.01 0.68 -7.34
N LEU A 70 0.82 1.06 -6.08
CA LEU A 70 -0.16 0.40 -5.21
C LEU A 70 -1.59 0.49 -5.77
N GLY A 71 -1.97 1.63 -6.33
CA GLY A 71 -3.27 1.81 -6.98
C GLY A 71 -3.48 0.87 -8.15
N LEU A 72 -2.46 0.70 -9.00
CA LEU A 72 -2.49 -0.24 -10.12
C LEU A 72 -2.62 -1.69 -9.64
N TYR A 73 -1.88 -2.08 -8.60
CA TYR A 73 -2.00 -3.40 -8.00
C TYR A 73 -3.37 -3.64 -7.38
N TRP A 74 -3.95 -2.63 -6.73
CA TRP A 74 -5.30 -2.71 -6.16
C TRP A 74 -6.36 -2.91 -7.25
N VAL A 75 -6.32 -2.12 -8.33
CA VAL A 75 -7.22 -2.29 -9.48
C VAL A 75 -7.06 -3.66 -10.13
N GLY A 76 -5.81 -4.12 -10.31
CA GLY A 76 -5.51 -5.44 -10.85
C GLY A 76 -6.06 -6.57 -9.98
N HIS A 77 -5.88 -6.47 -8.66
CA HIS A 77 -6.42 -7.43 -7.70
C HIS A 77 -7.96 -7.48 -7.74
N HIS A 78 -8.62 -6.33 -7.72
CA HIS A 78 -10.08 -6.24 -7.80
C HIS A 78 -10.60 -6.91 -9.10
N ASN A 79 -9.94 -6.67 -10.23
CA ASN A 79 -10.30 -7.28 -11.50
C ASN A 79 -10.06 -8.80 -11.51
N GLN A 80 -8.95 -9.29 -10.94
CA GLN A 80 -8.68 -10.73 -10.82
C GLN A 80 -9.74 -11.44 -9.98
N PHE A 81 -10.10 -10.85 -8.84
CA PHE A 81 -11.11 -11.41 -7.95
C PHE A 81 -12.49 -11.46 -8.60
N HIS A 82 -12.81 -10.64 -9.61
CA HIS A 82 -14.04 -10.80 -10.39
C HIS A 82 -14.17 -12.18 -11.05
N PHE A 83 -13.06 -12.79 -11.49
CA PHE A 83 -13.05 -14.10 -12.16
C PHE A 83 -12.97 -15.29 -11.18
N VAL A 84 -12.66 -15.05 -9.90
CA VAL A 84 -12.53 -16.11 -8.89
C VAL A 84 -13.92 -16.59 -8.43
N ARG A 85 -14.26 -17.84 -8.79
CA ARG A 85 -15.55 -18.48 -8.43
C ARG A 85 -15.57 -19.14 -7.06
N ARG A 86 -14.43 -19.63 -6.57
CA ARG A 86 -14.28 -20.26 -5.24
C ARG A 86 -12.93 -19.88 -4.64
N THR A 87 -12.93 -19.68 -3.33
CA THR A 87 -11.73 -19.43 -2.54
C THR A 87 -11.28 -20.73 -1.89
N ASP A 88 -10.01 -21.10 -2.11
CA ASP A 88 -9.37 -22.25 -1.49
C ASP A 88 -8.26 -21.81 -0.52
N ARG A 89 -7.69 -22.76 0.22
CA ARG A 89 -6.63 -22.48 1.21
C ARG A 89 -5.35 -21.96 0.55
N THR A 90 -5.05 -22.42 -0.67
CA THR A 90 -3.86 -22.00 -1.41
C THR A 90 -3.94 -20.53 -1.80
N LEU A 91 -5.09 -20.11 -2.35
CA LEU A 91 -5.36 -18.71 -2.71
C LEU A 91 -5.28 -17.79 -1.50
N LEU A 92 -5.76 -18.24 -0.33
CA LEU A 92 -5.65 -17.48 0.92
C LEU A 92 -4.19 -17.20 1.29
N TRP A 93 -3.32 -18.22 1.27
CA TRP A 93 -1.90 -18.04 1.56
C TRP A 93 -1.18 -17.17 0.53
N ILE A 94 -1.51 -17.33 -0.75
CA ILE A 94 -1.00 -16.46 -1.82
C ILE A 94 -1.42 -15.00 -1.56
N ASN A 95 -2.68 -14.76 -1.20
CA ASN A 95 -3.16 -13.42 -0.87
C ASN A 95 -2.45 -12.85 0.37
N ILE A 96 -2.18 -13.65 1.40
CA ILE A 96 -1.43 -13.20 2.58
C ILE A 96 0.00 -12.79 2.22
N VAL A 97 0.72 -13.60 1.43
CA VAL A 97 2.08 -13.28 0.99
C VAL A 97 2.07 -12.03 0.09
N PHE A 98 1.08 -11.90 -0.78
CA PHE A 98 0.88 -10.70 -1.58
C PHE A 98 0.67 -9.46 -0.70
N LEU A 99 -0.23 -9.53 0.29
CA LEU A 99 -0.50 -8.43 1.22
C LEU A 99 0.72 -8.06 2.07
N MET A 100 1.55 -9.04 2.44
CA MET A 100 2.82 -8.80 3.10
C MET A 100 3.76 -7.95 2.22
N SER A 101 3.87 -8.29 0.93
CA SER A 101 4.65 -7.50 -0.04
C SER A 101 4.09 -6.09 -0.19
N ILE A 102 2.76 -5.91 -0.25
CA ILE A 102 2.12 -4.60 -0.27
C ILE A 102 2.45 -3.80 0.99
N GLY A 103 2.37 -4.43 2.17
CA GLY A 103 2.74 -3.81 3.45
C GLY A 103 4.20 -3.41 3.56
N PHE A 104 5.09 -3.98 2.75
CA PHE A 104 6.52 -3.67 2.72
C PHE A 104 6.85 -2.43 1.86
N VAL A 105 5.94 -2.01 0.97
CA VAL A 105 6.17 -0.88 0.05
C VAL A 105 6.56 0.41 0.79
N PRO A 106 5.86 0.85 1.86
CA PRO A 106 6.22 2.08 2.56
C PRO A 106 7.64 2.08 3.11
N PHE A 107 8.11 0.93 3.60
CA PHE A 107 9.49 0.78 4.03
C PHE A 107 10.47 1.01 2.88
N THR A 108 10.22 0.39 1.71
CA THR A 108 11.09 0.57 0.54
C THR A 108 11.06 2.00 -0.01
N THR A 109 9.90 2.66 0.01
CA THR A 109 9.75 4.07 -0.38
C THR A 109 10.59 4.97 0.53
N SER A 110 10.45 4.84 1.86
CA SER A 110 11.25 5.62 2.81
C SER A 110 12.75 5.31 2.73
N LEU A 111 13.12 4.06 2.41
CA LEU A 111 14.51 3.69 2.19
C LEU A 111 15.10 4.45 0.99
N LEU A 112 14.37 4.51 -0.14
CA LEU A 112 14.81 5.25 -1.33
C LEU A 112 14.96 6.75 -1.06
N GLU A 113 14.05 7.34 -0.29
CA GLU A 113 14.13 8.75 0.12
C GLU A 113 15.33 9.05 1.04
N SER A 114 15.81 8.05 1.78
CA SER A 114 16.94 8.21 2.71
C SER A 114 18.32 8.18 2.04
N VAL A 115 18.41 7.65 0.82
CA VAL A 115 19.67 7.51 0.10
C VAL A 115 19.89 8.75 -0.78
N PRO A 116 20.91 9.57 -0.51
CA PRO A 116 21.26 10.67 -1.41
C PRO A 116 21.93 10.08 -2.67
N TRP A 117 21.30 10.26 -3.83
CA TRP A 117 21.85 9.96 -5.15
C TRP A 117 22.27 11.23 -5.88
#